data_AF-A0A8T0TZ29-F1
#
_entry.id   AF-A0A8T0TZ29-F1
#
_cell.length_a   1.000
_cell.length_b   1.000
_cell.length_c   1.000
_cell.angle_alpha   90.00
_cell.angle_beta   90.00
_cell.angle_gamma   90.00
#
_symmetry.space_group_name_H-M   'P 1'
#
loop_
_entity.id
_entity.type
_entity.pdbx_description
1 polymer ?
#
loop_
_entity_poly.entity_id
_entity_poly.type
_entity_poly.pdbx_seq_one_letter_code
_entity_poly.pdbx_strand_id
1 'polypeptide(L)'
;MESHGIGWMCRPHVAPPLSATPRVSLLRCILLATCISVMPPDADEWAVVERRGPHLLESGRPFVVHGFNTYWLMYFAADPATRPTVTAALAEAAHSGLNVCRTWALNDGGSRALQLKPFSYDEVFQALDFVISEARKHKIRLILSLCNNWKDYGGKAQYVRWGKEAGLDLTSDDDFFTDPTIKSYYKAFVKAVLTRINTITNGAYKDDPTILAWELINEPRCHSDPSGDALQAWIEEMPSYVKSIDPVHLLEIGVEGFYGPSTPELLHVNPDAYSGTVGTDFIRNHRALGIDLASIHIYSDTWLPHSVEDNHLQF
;
A
#
# COMPACT_ATOMS: atom_id res chain seq x y z
N MET A 1 -2.98 -4.83 -18.70
CA MET A 1 -3.99 -4.39 -17.74
C MET A 1 -3.74 -2.90 -17.55
N GLU A 2 -4.55 -2.06 -18.20
CA GLU A 2 -4.40 -0.60 -18.12
C GLU A 2 -4.92 -0.13 -16.75
N SER A 3 -4.09 0.57 -15.98
CA SER A 3 -4.48 1.07 -14.66
C SER A 3 -5.41 2.27 -14.84
N HIS A 4 -6.68 2.15 -14.48
CA HIS A 4 -7.61 3.26 -14.43
C HIS A 4 -8.13 3.40 -12.99
N GLY A 5 -8.01 4.63 -12.46
CA GLY A 5 -8.61 5.12 -11.21
C GLY A 5 -8.38 4.30 -9.95
N ILE A 6 -7.38 4.70 -9.14
CA ILE A 6 -7.35 4.34 -7.72
C ILE A 6 -7.65 5.60 -6.92
N GLY A 7 -8.66 5.51 -6.05
CA GLY A 7 -9.01 6.55 -5.10
C GLY A 7 -8.43 6.20 -3.73
N TRP A 8 -7.75 7.15 -3.09
CA TRP A 8 -7.30 7.01 -1.70
C TRP A 8 -8.11 7.94 -0.80
N MET A 9 -8.66 7.39 0.27
CA MET A 9 -9.37 8.12 1.31
C MET A 9 -8.83 7.72 2.67
N CYS A 10 -8.63 8.66 3.57
CA CYS A 10 -8.29 8.31 4.95
C CYS A 10 -9.48 7.64 5.64
N ARG A 11 -9.21 6.69 6.54
CA ARG A 11 -10.29 6.02 7.28
C ARG A 11 -11.15 7.04 8.09
N PRO A 12 -12.48 6.91 8.07
CA PRO A 12 -13.37 7.74 8.87
C PRO A 12 -13.26 7.42 10.38
N HIS A 13 -13.43 8.43 11.23
CA HIS A 13 -13.43 8.27 12.68
C HIS A 13 -14.81 7.78 13.15
N VAL A 14 -14.87 6.62 13.80
CA VAL A 14 -16.02 6.25 14.65
C VAL A 14 -15.71 6.77 16.05
N ALA A 15 -16.47 7.76 16.52
CA ALA A 15 -16.28 8.34 17.84
C ALA A 15 -16.83 7.38 18.92
N PRO A 16 -16.06 7.06 19.99
CA PRO A 16 -16.61 6.37 21.15
C PRO A 16 -17.49 7.33 21.99
N PRO A 17 -18.48 6.82 22.75
CA PRO A 17 -19.30 7.64 23.62
C PRO A 17 -18.47 8.26 24.75
N LEU A 18 -18.64 9.57 24.94
CA LEU A 18 -17.98 10.38 25.98
C LEU A 18 -18.37 9.88 27.38
N SER A 19 -17.39 9.39 28.15
CA SER A 19 -17.51 9.24 29.60
C SER A 19 -16.78 10.38 30.31
N ALA A 20 -17.44 10.91 31.35
CA ALA A 20 -17.07 12.13 32.05
C ALA A 20 -15.77 11.99 32.85
N THR A 21 -14.91 13.02 32.75
CA THR A 21 -13.71 13.22 33.57
C THR A 21 -14.06 13.86 34.92
N PRO A 22 -13.39 13.50 36.03
CA PRO A 22 -13.34 14.33 37.21
C PRO A 22 -12.15 15.29 37.17
N ARG A 23 -12.42 16.53 37.62
CA ARG A 23 -11.48 17.63 37.78
C ARG A 23 -10.43 17.33 38.85
N VAL A 24 -9.16 17.64 38.57
CA VAL A 24 -8.12 17.81 39.60
C VAL A 24 -7.43 19.17 39.39
N SER A 25 -7.21 19.84 40.52
CA SER A 25 -6.84 21.25 40.70
C SER A 25 -5.43 21.59 40.21
N LEU A 26 -5.28 22.82 39.71
CA LEU A 26 -4.02 23.44 39.30
C LEU A 26 -3.04 23.58 40.48
N LEU A 27 -1.78 23.20 40.24
CA LEU A 27 -0.62 23.77 40.95
C LEU A 27 0.30 24.40 39.91
N ARG A 28 0.51 25.72 40.02
CA ARG A 28 1.40 26.50 39.15
C ARG A 28 2.86 26.22 39.54
N CYS A 29 3.61 25.59 38.65
CA CYS A 29 5.08 25.68 38.62
C CYS A 29 5.49 26.58 37.45
N ILE A 30 6.07 27.74 37.76
CA ILE A 30 6.70 28.61 36.77
C ILE A 30 8.08 28.00 36.47
N LEU A 31 8.21 27.33 35.33
CA LEU A 31 9.50 26.98 34.75
C LEU A 31 9.88 28.08 33.75
N LEU A 32 11.00 28.77 34.01
CA LEU A 32 11.66 29.59 33.01
C LEU A 32 12.11 28.66 31.86
N ALA A 33 11.37 28.68 30.75
CA ALA A 33 11.82 28.09 29.51
C ALA A 33 12.90 29.00 28.91
N THR A 34 14.16 28.57 28.97
CA THR A 34 15.20 29.11 28.10
C THR A 34 14.80 28.81 26.66
N CYS A 35 14.52 29.85 25.88
CA CYS A 35 14.30 29.76 24.45
C CYS A 35 15.58 29.26 23.77
N ILE A 36 15.72 27.93 23.67
CA ILE A 36 16.55 27.35 22.63
C ILE A 36 15.80 27.62 21.34
N SER A 37 16.30 28.56 20.55
CA SER A 37 15.88 28.73 19.16
C SER A 37 16.22 27.42 18.45
N VAL A 38 15.27 26.49 18.42
CA VAL A 38 15.30 25.36 17.48
C VAL A 38 15.25 26.01 16.12
N MET A 39 16.38 25.99 15.41
CA MET A 39 16.39 26.40 14.02
C MET A 39 15.33 25.57 13.30
N PRO A 40 14.46 26.18 12.48
CA PRO A 40 13.52 25.40 11.69
C PRO A 40 14.33 24.38 10.87
N PRO A 41 13.87 23.12 10.74
CA PRO A 41 14.52 22.16 9.87
C PRO A 41 14.68 22.78 8.47
N ASP A 42 15.81 22.50 7.82
CA ASP A 42 16.13 23.02 6.50
C ASP A 42 14.93 22.83 5.57
N ALA A 43 14.63 23.85 4.75
CA ALA A 43 13.49 23.85 3.83
C ALA A 43 13.54 22.71 2.76
N ASP A 44 14.64 21.95 2.73
CA ASP A 44 14.87 20.79 1.88
C ASP A 44 14.63 19.43 2.57
N GLU A 45 14.27 19.40 3.87
CA GLU A 45 13.96 18.14 4.56
C GLU A 45 12.51 17.73 4.28
N TRP A 46 12.34 16.70 3.45
CA TRP A 46 11.01 16.16 3.15
C TRP A 46 10.42 15.50 4.40
N ALA A 47 9.37 16.10 4.96
CA ALA A 47 8.69 15.51 6.10
C ALA A 47 7.89 14.27 5.69
N VAL A 48 7.77 13.33 6.62
CA VAL A 48 6.83 12.20 6.47
C VAL A 48 5.40 12.75 6.43
N VAL A 49 4.59 12.20 5.55
CA VAL A 49 3.15 12.50 5.50
C VAL A 49 2.45 11.69 6.59
N GLU A 50 1.76 12.37 7.48
CA GLU A 50 1.03 11.77 8.59
C GLU A 50 -0.48 11.79 8.33
N ARG A 51 -1.21 10.89 8.99
CA ARG A 51 -2.67 10.93 9.03
C ARG A 51 -3.15 11.61 10.29
N ARG A 52 -4.13 12.51 10.14
CA ARG A 52 -4.90 13.09 11.25
C ARG A 52 -6.40 13.01 10.95
N GLY A 53 -7.08 12.09 11.61
CA GLY A 53 -8.50 11.82 11.31
C GLY A 53 -8.68 11.41 9.85
N PRO A 54 -9.55 12.06 9.06
CA PRO A 54 -9.77 11.77 7.66
C PRO A 54 -8.84 12.55 6.70
N HIS A 55 -7.78 13.20 7.20
CA HIS A 55 -6.89 14.03 6.38
C HIS A 55 -5.45 13.55 6.45
N LEU A 56 -4.71 13.76 5.35
CA LEU A 56 -3.26 13.65 5.33
C LEU A 56 -2.63 15.02 5.53
N LEU A 57 -1.51 15.05 6.23
CA LEU A 57 -0.76 16.26 6.52
C LEU A 57 0.73 16.06 6.22
N GLU A 58 1.34 17.04 5.58
CA GLU A 58 2.79 17.17 5.45
C GLU A 58 3.22 18.42 6.20
N SER A 59 4.06 18.27 7.23
CA SER A 59 4.48 19.37 8.13
C SER A 59 3.29 20.19 8.67
N GLY A 60 2.20 19.51 9.03
CA GLY A 60 0.98 20.12 9.56
C GLY A 60 0.07 20.79 8.53
N ARG A 61 0.40 20.77 7.24
CA ARG A 61 -0.43 21.32 6.15
C ARG A 61 -1.19 20.21 5.42
N PRO A 62 -2.42 20.44 4.95
CA PRO A 62 -3.16 19.47 4.15
C PRO A 62 -2.35 18.93 2.97
N PHE A 63 -2.25 17.61 2.88
CA PHE A 63 -1.68 16.90 1.76
C PHE A 63 -2.81 16.20 0.99
N VAL A 64 -2.98 16.55 -0.28
CA VAL A 64 -3.99 15.95 -1.16
C VAL A 64 -3.29 15.11 -2.21
N VAL A 65 -3.73 13.88 -2.39
CA VAL A 65 -3.16 12.97 -3.38
C VAL A 65 -3.70 13.31 -4.76
N HIS A 66 -2.81 13.72 -5.66
CA HIS A 66 -3.02 13.82 -7.10
C HIS A 66 -2.09 12.79 -7.75
N GLY A 67 -2.58 11.55 -7.81
CA GLY A 67 -1.72 10.40 -8.07
C GLY A 67 -1.84 9.80 -9.45
N PHE A 68 -0.94 8.86 -9.74
CA PHE A 68 -0.96 7.98 -10.91
C PHE A 68 -0.42 6.60 -10.56
N ASN A 69 -0.67 5.63 -11.43
CA ASN A 69 -0.16 4.27 -11.29
C ASN A 69 0.87 3.99 -12.37
N THR A 70 1.99 3.37 -11.99
CA THR A 70 3.01 2.94 -12.95
C THR A 70 3.73 1.72 -12.40
N TYR A 71 3.15 0.54 -12.57
CA TYR A 71 3.68 -0.70 -11.97
C TYR A 71 5.08 -1.10 -12.46
N TRP A 72 5.48 -0.66 -13.66
CA TRP A 72 6.67 -1.17 -14.36
C TRP A 72 7.97 -0.44 -14.01
N LEU A 73 7.95 0.57 -13.14
CA LEU A 73 9.12 1.43 -12.88
C LEU A 73 10.36 0.63 -12.50
N MET A 74 10.24 -0.29 -11.53
CA MET A 74 11.36 -1.11 -11.07
C MET A 74 11.89 -2.03 -12.20
N TYR A 75 10.99 -2.64 -12.96
CA TYR A 75 11.35 -3.56 -14.04
C TYR A 75 12.15 -2.86 -15.16
N PHE A 76 11.75 -1.63 -15.50
CA PHE A 76 12.45 -0.81 -16.49
C PHE A 76 13.75 -0.21 -15.92
N ALA A 77 13.78 0.15 -14.63
CA ALA A 77 14.99 0.64 -13.97
C ALA A 77 16.10 -0.44 -13.87
N ALA A 78 15.74 -1.72 -13.86
CA ALA A 78 16.67 -2.84 -13.79
C ALA A 78 17.58 -2.96 -15.02
N ASP A 79 17.18 -2.39 -16.17
CA ASP A 79 17.96 -2.38 -17.40
C ASP A 79 18.43 -0.96 -17.73
N PRO A 80 19.75 -0.73 -17.84
CA PRO A 80 20.30 0.58 -18.17
C PRO A 80 19.73 1.21 -19.45
N ALA A 81 19.32 0.39 -20.44
CA ALA A 81 18.76 0.89 -21.69
C ALA A 81 17.34 1.47 -21.52
N THR A 82 16.54 0.92 -20.59
CA THR A 82 15.16 1.36 -20.32
C THR A 82 15.04 2.27 -19.09
N ARG A 83 16.10 2.35 -18.27
CA ARG A 83 16.13 3.22 -17.08
C ARG A 83 15.80 4.69 -17.36
N PRO A 84 16.23 5.32 -18.48
CA PRO A 84 15.84 6.70 -18.79
C PRO A 84 14.32 6.90 -18.93
N THR A 85 13.56 5.87 -19.31
CA THR A 85 12.09 5.93 -19.38
C THR A 85 11.45 6.16 -18.00
N VAL A 86 12.05 5.63 -16.93
CA VAL A 86 11.60 5.86 -15.55
C VAL A 86 11.76 7.32 -15.16
N THR A 87 12.93 7.90 -15.43
CA THR A 87 13.18 9.34 -15.21
C THR A 87 12.18 10.19 -16.00
N ALA A 88 11.96 9.88 -17.27
CA ALA A 88 11.04 10.63 -18.13
C ALA A 88 9.60 10.59 -17.61
N ALA A 89 9.10 9.41 -17.22
CA ALA A 89 7.74 9.27 -16.69
C ALA A 89 7.53 10.04 -15.39
N LEU A 90 8.49 9.98 -14.45
CA LEU A 90 8.42 10.75 -13.20
C LEU A 90 8.52 12.26 -13.44
N ALA A 91 9.37 12.69 -14.36
CA ALA A 91 9.49 14.10 -14.74
C ALA A 91 8.21 14.64 -15.37
N GLU A 92 7.59 13.88 -16.28
CA GLU A 92 6.33 14.25 -16.93
C GLU A 92 5.16 14.33 -15.94
N ALA A 93 5.07 13.35 -15.03
CA ALA A 93 4.07 13.36 -13.97
C ALA A 93 4.22 14.60 -13.07
N ALA A 94 5.44 14.90 -12.63
CA ALA A 94 5.72 16.09 -11.82
C ALA A 94 5.40 17.39 -12.58
N HIS A 95 5.75 17.47 -13.87
CA HIS A 95 5.41 18.60 -14.74
C HIS A 95 3.89 18.80 -14.87
N SER A 96 3.14 17.70 -14.84
CA SER A 96 1.67 17.71 -14.90
C SER A 96 1.00 17.99 -13.55
N GLY A 97 1.78 18.23 -12.49
CA GLY A 97 1.28 18.50 -11.15
C GLY A 97 0.86 17.28 -10.33
N LEU A 98 1.21 16.06 -10.79
CA LEU A 98 1.00 14.84 -10.01
C LEU A 98 2.06 14.71 -8.92
N ASN A 99 1.65 14.22 -7.74
CA ASN A 99 2.50 14.22 -6.54
C ASN A 99 2.65 12.85 -5.87
N VAL A 100 1.90 11.82 -6.29
CA VAL A 100 2.03 10.45 -5.76
C VAL A 100 2.05 9.45 -6.91
N CYS A 101 3.02 8.55 -6.92
CA CYS A 101 3.07 7.41 -7.81
C CYS A 101 2.83 6.12 -7.01
N ARG A 102 1.85 5.33 -7.42
CA ARG A 102 1.70 3.96 -6.95
C ARG A 102 2.43 3.01 -7.91
N THR A 103 3.37 2.22 -7.38
CA THR A 103 4.22 1.30 -8.15
C THR A 103 4.52 0.02 -7.35
N TRP A 104 4.98 -1.02 -8.04
CA TRP A 104 5.26 -2.31 -7.42
C TRP A 104 6.66 -2.34 -6.83
N ALA A 105 6.76 -2.81 -5.59
CA ALA A 105 8.00 -3.16 -4.92
C ALA A 105 8.19 -4.69 -4.88
N LEU A 106 7.65 -5.39 -5.88
CA LEU A 106 7.64 -6.85 -6.02
C LEU A 106 8.04 -7.27 -7.44
N ASN A 107 8.65 -8.44 -7.55
CA ASN A 107 8.74 -9.23 -8.77
C ASN A 107 9.15 -10.64 -8.34
N ASP A 108 8.15 -11.49 -8.13
CA ASP A 108 8.29 -12.78 -7.46
C ASP A 108 8.51 -13.89 -8.51
N GLY A 109 9.74 -14.36 -8.59
CA GLY A 109 10.16 -15.30 -9.62
C GLY A 109 10.14 -14.73 -11.05
N GLY A 110 10.53 -15.55 -12.02
CA GLY A 110 10.52 -15.17 -13.44
C GLY A 110 11.68 -14.25 -13.86
N SER A 111 11.44 -13.48 -14.93
CA SER A 111 12.46 -12.59 -15.53
C SER A 111 12.67 -11.35 -14.69
N ARG A 112 13.94 -10.99 -14.44
CA ARG A 112 14.36 -9.84 -13.60
C ARG A 112 13.69 -9.86 -12.21
N ALA A 113 13.48 -11.05 -11.67
CA ALA A 113 12.87 -11.24 -10.37
C ALA A 113 13.66 -10.49 -9.30
N LEU A 114 12.94 -9.76 -8.45
CA LEU A 114 13.51 -9.19 -7.23
C LEU A 114 13.57 -10.28 -6.16
N GLN A 115 12.51 -11.07 -5.99
CA GLN A 115 12.51 -12.24 -5.12
C GLN A 115 12.66 -13.51 -5.97
N LEU A 116 13.82 -14.15 -5.89
CA LEU A 116 14.14 -15.35 -6.69
C LEU A 116 13.39 -16.58 -6.16
N LYS A 117 13.35 -16.72 -4.84
CA LYS A 117 12.68 -17.78 -4.07
C LYS A 117 12.50 -17.29 -2.63
N PRO A 118 11.80 -18.03 -1.74
CA PRO A 118 11.66 -17.61 -0.35
C PRO A 118 13.03 -17.33 0.29
N PHE A 119 13.12 -16.21 1.01
CA PHE A 119 14.35 -15.75 1.69
C PHE A 119 15.55 -15.43 0.77
N SER A 120 15.36 -15.36 -0.55
CA SER A 120 16.43 -15.12 -1.52
C SER A 120 16.04 -13.99 -2.47
N TYR A 121 16.82 -12.92 -2.48
CA TYR A 121 16.56 -11.70 -3.24
C TYR A 121 17.73 -11.36 -4.15
N ASP A 122 17.44 -10.79 -5.31
CA ASP A 122 18.42 -10.33 -6.29
C ASP A 122 18.75 -8.84 -6.09
N GLU A 123 19.93 -8.41 -6.55
CA GLU A 123 20.32 -6.99 -6.53
C GLU A 123 19.58 -6.14 -7.58
N VAL A 124 18.60 -6.70 -8.30
CA VAL A 124 17.49 -5.93 -8.89
C VAL A 124 16.86 -4.95 -7.87
N PHE A 125 17.02 -5.16 -6.56
CA PHE A 125 16.76 -4.14 -5.53
C PHE A 125 17.33 -2.75 -5.85
N GLN A 126 18.50 -2.66 -6.49
CA GLN A 126 19.11 -1.38 -6.90
C GLN A 126 18.27 -0.63 -7.95
N ALA A 127 17.42 -1.34 -8.70
CA ALA A 127 16.44 -0.72 -9.58
C ALA A 127 15.35 0.01 -8.79
N LEU A 128 14.88 -0.57 -7.68
CA LEU A 128 13.94 0.09 -6.78
C LEU A 128 14.63 1.24 -6.01
N ASP A 129 15.91 1.07 -5.64
CA ASP A 129 16.72 2.14 -5.03
C ASP A 129 16.73 3.37 -5.96
N PHE A 130 16.94 3.14 -7.27
CA PHE A 130 16.89 4.16 -8.32
C PHE A 130 15.52 4.82 -8.41
N VAL A 131 14.43 4.05 -8.48
CA VAL A 131 13.06 4.58 -8.54
C VAL A 131 12.76 5.52 -7.36
N ILE A 132 13.11 5.12 -6.13
CA ILE A 132 12.92 5.96 -4.94
C ILE A 132 13.77 7.23 -5.02
N SER A 133 15.05 7.09 -5.39
CA SER A 133 15.93 8.26 -5.52
C SER A 133 15.46 9.25 -6.59
N GLU A 134 14.87 8.74 -7.68
CA GLU A 134 14.40 9.55 -8.80
C GLU A 134 13.06 10.21 -8.47
N ALA A 135 12.15 9.48 -7.82
CA ALA A 135 10.90 10.04 -7.31
C ALA A 135 11.16 11.21 -6.34
N ARG A 136 12.17 11.07 -5.46
CA ARG A 136 12.62 12.15 -4.57
C ARG A 136 13.05 13.39 -5.35
N LYS A 137 13.87 13.24 -6.40
CA LYS A 137 14.34 14.38 -7.22
C LYS A 137 13.18 15.13 -7.88
N HIS A 138 12.14 14.41 -8.31
CA HIS A 138 10.96 14.98 -8.94
C HIS A 138 9.84 15.35 -7.95
N LYS A 139 10.11 15.27 -6.64
CA LYS A 139 9.15 15.56 -5.57
C LYS A 139 7.86 14.73 -5.65
N ILE A 140 7.97 13.48 -6.11
CA ILE A 140 6.87 12.50 -6.16
C ILE A 140 6.98 11.54 -4.97
N ARG A 141 5.90 11.39 -4.22
CA ARG A 141 5.78 10.38 -3.18
C ARG A 141 5.43 9.01 -3.76
N LEU A 142 5.81 7.93 -3.07
CA LEU A 142 5.56 6.56 -3.53
C LEU A 142 4.60 5.79 -2.63
N ILE A 143 3.63 5.10 -3.25
CA ILE A 143 2.90 4.00 -2.62
C ILE A 143 3.46 2.70 -3.19
N LEU A 144 4.01 1.84 -2.33
CA LEU A 144 4.75 0.64 -2.74
C LEU A 144 3.97 -0.62 -2.39
N SER A 145 3.46 -1.31 -3.41
CA SER A 145 2.78 -2.60 -3.25
C SER A 145 3.76 -3.75 -3.04
N LEU A 146 3.53 -4.54 -1.99
CA LEU A 146 4.45 -5.57 -1.49
C LEU A 146 4.09 -6.99 -1.98
N CYS A 147 2.93 -7.19 -2.58
CA CYS A 147 2.54 -8.44 -3.24
C CYS A 147 1.43 -8.18 -4.26
N ASN A 148 1.15 -9.15 -5.12
CA ASN A 148 0.07 -9.07 -6.10
C ASN A 148 -0.90 -10.23 -5.89
N ASN A 149 -2.20 -9.97 -5.99
CA ASN A 149 -3.19 -11.03 -6.06
C ASN A 149 -3.13 -11.77 -7.41
N TRP A 150 -2.80 -11.04 -8.47
CA TRP A 150 -2.70 -11.57 -9.83
C TRP A 150 -1.33 -12.16 -10.11
N LYS A 151 -1.24 -12.89 -11.23
CA LYS A 151 -0.03 -13.63 -11.64
C LYS A 151 1.07 -12.75 -12.25
N ASP A 152 0.72 -11.51 -12.63
CA ASP A 152 1.69 -10.57 -13.19
C ASP A 152 2.75 -10.24 -12.14
N TYR A 153 4.02 -10.42 -12.52
CA TYR A 153 5.17 -10.30 -11.63
C TYR A 153 5.13 -11.26 -10.44
N GLY A 154 4.46 -12.41 -10.59
CA GLY A 154 4.42 -13.49 -9.61
C GLY A 154 3.17 -13.48 -8.76
N GLY A 155 3.20 -12.79 -7.61
CA GLY A 155 2.05 -12.66 -6.71
C GLY A 155 1.75 -13.90 -5.86
N LYS A 156 0.59 -13.92 -5.19
CA LYS A 156 0.21 -14.96 -4.21
C LYS A 156 0.33 -16.40 -4.76
N ALA A 157 0.01 -16.58 -6.05
CA ALA A 157 0.12 -17.87 -6.72
C ALA A 157 1.58 -18.38 -6.79
N GLN A 158 2.56 -17.47 -6.93
CA GLN A 158 3.97 -17.83 -6.92
C GLN A 158 4.44 -18.23 -5.52
N TYR A 159 3.94 -17.56 -4.48
CA TYR A 159 4.20 -17.93 -3.09
C TYR A 159 3.68 -19.34 -2.77
N VAL A 160 2.44 -19.65 -3.17
CA VAL A 160 1.87 -21.00 -3.03
C VAL A 160 2.66 -22.03 -3.83
N ARG A 161 3.14 -21.67 -5.03
CA ARG A 161 4.02 -22.55 -5.82
C ARG A 161 5.31 -22.89 -5.08
N TRP A 162 5.99 -21.90 -4.50
CA TRP A 162 7.18 -22.15 -3.68
C TRP A 162 6.90 -23.05 -2.48
N GLY A 163 5.72 -22.92 -1.87
CA GLY A 163 5.28 -23.84 -0.81
C GLY A 163 5.12 -25.28 -1.31
N LYS A 164 4.47 -25.48 -2.45
CA LYS A 164 4.32 -26.79 -3.09
C LYS A 164 5.67 -27.42 -3.43
N GLU A 165 6.59 -26.64 -3.96
CA GLU A 165 7.98 -27.07 -4.25
C GLU A 165 8.76 -27.45 -2.98
N ALA A 166 8.42 -26.83 -1.84
CA ALA A 166 8.95 -27.17 -0.53
C ALA A 166 8.23 -28.37 0.13
N GLY A 167 7.25 -28.98 -0.54
CA GLY A 167 6.53 -30.17 -0.07
C GLY A 167 5.27 -29.89 0.77
N LEU A 168 4.75 -28.65 0.77
CA LEU A 168 3.47 -28.33 1.42
C LEU A 168 2.29 -28.84 0.59
N ASP A 169 1.27 -29.38 1.27
CA ASP A 169 0.02 -29.82 0.66
C ASP A 169 -0.95 -28.63 0.53
N LEU A 170 -0.71 -27.78 -0.47
CA LEU A 170 -1.52 -26.59 -0.76
C LEU A 170 -2.42 -26.86 -1.96
N THR A 171 -3.67 -26.41 -1.90
CA THR A 171 -4.68 -26.71 -2.92
C THR A 171 -5.24 -25.47 -3.60
N SER A 172 -5.03 -24.29 -3.02
CA SER A 172 -5.55 -23.02 -3.51
C SER A 172 -4.49 -21.93 -3.50
N ASP A 173 -4.59 -20.95 -4.41
CA ASP A 173 -3.78 -19.73 -4.34
C ASP A 173 -4.12 -18.89 -3.09
N ASP A 174 -5.32 -19.09 -2.51
CA ASP A 174 -5.76 -18.44 -1.28
C ASP A 174 -5.11 -19.03 -0.02
N ASP A 175 -4.43 -20.17 -0.11
CA ASP A 175 -3.62 -20.70 0.99
C ASP A 175 -2.50 -19.72 1.39
N PHE A 176 -2.20 -18.74 0.52
CA PHE A 176 -1.38 -17.57 0.84
C PHE A 176 -1.82 -16.82 2.11
N PHE A 177 -3.13 -16.75 2.37
CA PHE A 177 -3.67 -16.01 3.51
C PHE A 177 -3.66 -16.82 4.80
N THR A 178 -3.60 -18.14 4.73
CA THR A 178 -3.85 -19.03 5.87
C THR A 178 -2.62 -19.84 6.28
N ASP A 179 -1.84 -20.34 5.32
CA ASP A 179 -0.71 -21.22 5.59
C ASP A 179 0.42 -20.46 6.32
N PRO A 180 0.87 -20.94 7.50
CA PRO A 180 1.87 -20.24 8.30
C PRO A 180 3.24 -20.17 7.60
N THR A 181 3.59 -21.15 6.78
CA THR A 181 4.85 -21.15 6.04
C THR A 181 4.81 -20.11 4.93
N ILE A 182 3.71 -20.04 4.17
CA ILE A 182 3.55 -19.03 3.12
C ILE A 182 3.53 -17.61 3.70
N LYS A 183 2.80 -17.40 4.81
CA LYS A 183 2.83 -16.13 5.54
C LYS A 183 4.25 -15.77 6.01
N SER A 184 5.06 -16.76 6.41
CA SER A 184 6.46 -16.52 6.79
C SER A 184 7.32 -16.05 5.61
N TYR A 185 7.06 -16.56 4.40
CA TYR A 185 7.77 -16.11 3.19
C TYR A 185 7.45 -14.65 2.89
N TYR A 186 6.17 -14.26 2.96
CA TYR A 186 5.75 -12.87 2.78
C TYR A 186 6.37 -11.96 3.84
N LYS A 187 6.30 -12.34 5.11
CA LYS A 187 6.92 -11.59 6.22
C LYS A 187 8.43 -11.40 6.06
N ALA A 188 9.12 -12.41 5.54
CA ALA A 188 10.55 -12.29 5.26
C ALA A 188 10.82 -11.30 4.12
N PHE A 189 9.98 -11.32 3.08
CA PHE A 189 10.07 -10.39 1.97
C PHE A 189 9.82 -8.95 2.39
N VAL A 190 8.72 -8.70 3.11
CA VAL A 190 8.38 -7.40 3.70
C VAL A 190 9.54 -6.86 4.53
N LYS A 191 10.13 -7.70 5.40
CA LYS A 191 11.29 -7.27 6.19
C LYS A 191 12.47 -6.87 5.31
N ALA A 192 12.77 -7.65 4.26
CA ALA A 192 13.86 -7.34 3.34
C ALA A 192 13.66 -6.01 2.62
N VAL A 193 12.45 -5.72 2.15
CA VAL A 193 12.10 -4.45 1.50
C VAL A 193 12.18 -3.28 2.48
N LEU A 194 11.48 -3.35 3.61
CA LEU A 194 11.41 -2.23 4.55
C LEU A 194 12.77 -1.89 5.17
N THR A 195 13.62 -2.89 5.40
CA THR A 195 14.94 -2.69 6.02
C THR A 195 16.07 -2.50 4.99
N ARG A 196 15.75 -2.47 3.69
CA ARG A 196 16.71 -2.21 2.61
C ARG A 196 17.37 -0.85 2.80
N ILE A 197 18.70 -0.82 2.82
CA ILE A 197 19.48 0.41 2.70
C ILE A 197 19.60 0.74 1.22
N ASN A 198 19.03 1.87 0.83
CA ASN A 198 19.09 2.38 -0.54
C ASN A 198 20.54 2.69 -0.92
N THR A 199 21.05 2.10 -1.99
CA THR A 199 22.46 2.28 -2.41
C THR A 199 22.78 3.67 -2.97
N ILE A 200 21.77 4.48 -3.28
CA ILE A 200 21.93 5.83 -3.85
C ILE A 200 21.75 6.89 -2.76
N THR A 201 20.72 6.75 -1.91
CA THR A 201 20.42 7.73 -0.85
C THR A 201 21.07 7.38 0.48
N ASN A 202 21.60 6.16 0.64
CA ASN A 202 22.25 5.62 1.84
C ASN A 202 21.35 5.59 3.10
N GLY A 203 20.03 5.73 2.92
CA GLY A 203 19.02 5.61 3.97
C GLY A 203 18.25 4.29 3.88
N ALA A 204 17.72 3.79 5.00
CA ALA A 204 16.80 2.66 4.98
C ALA A 204 15.46 3.10 4.39
N TYR A 205 14.79 2.22 3.64
CA TYR A 205 13.47 2.53 3.07
C TYR A 205 12.45 2.92 4.14
N LYS A 206 12.42 2.21 5.27
CA LYS A 206 11.56 2.54 6.41
C LYS A 206 11.81 3.92 7.04
N ASP A 207 12.90 4.58 6.69
CA ASP A 207 13.26 5.94 7.16
C ASP A 207 13.21 6.97 6.01
N ASP A 208 12.81 6.57 4.80
CA ASP A 208 12.84 7.41 3.60
C ASP A 208 11.49 8.11 3.36
N PRO A 209 11.37 9.44 3.60
CA PRO A 209 10.11 10.17 3.49
C PRO A 209 9.58 10.29 2.06
N THR A 210 10.32 9.81 1.06
CA THR A 210 9.82 9.66 -0.32
C THR A 210 8.71 8.62 -0.41
N ILE A 211 8.75 7.62 0.47
CA ILE A 211 7.68 6.63 0.58
C ILE A 211 6.55 7.28 1.37
N LEU A 212 5.36 7.32 0.79
CA LEU A 212 4.14 7.79 1.46
C LEU A 212 3.50 6.65 2.24
N ALA A 213 3.34 5.50 1.59
CA ALA A 213 2.70 4.35 2.20
C ALA A 213 3.25 3.03 1.66
N TRP A 214 3.20 2.02 2.51
CA TRP A 214 3.23 0.62 2.11
C TRP A 214 1.83 0.16 1.74
N GLU A 215 1.72 -0.70 0.73
CA GLU A 215 0.50 -1.42 0.40
C GLU A 215 0.74 -2.93 0.55
N LEU A 216 -0.10 -3.59 1.34
CA LEU A 216 0.10 -5.00 1.67
C LEU A 216 0.10 -5.90 0.42
N ILE A 217 -0.89 -5.73 -0.45
CA ILE A 217 -1.10 -6.57 -1.63
C ILE A 217 -2.01 -5.84 -2.62
N ASN A 218 -1.65 -5.82 -3.90
CA ASN A 218 -2.53 -5.32 -4.96
C ASN A 218 -3.75 -6.25 -5.12
N GLU A 219 -4.94 -5.68 -4.91
CA GLU A 219 -6.26 -6.25 -5.21
C GLU A 219 -6.50 -7.66 -4.63
N PRO A 220 -6.31 -7.87 -3.31
CA PRO A 220 -6.47 -9.19 -2.70
C PRO A 220 -7.91 -9.69 -2.87
N ARG A 221 -8.02 -10.94 -3.31
CA ARG A 221 -9.28 -11.71 -3.32
C ARG A 221 -9.04 -13.06 -2.67
N CYS A 222 -9.98 -13.51 -1.86
CA CYS A 222 -10.00 -14.83 -1.20
C CYS A 222 -11.31 -15.56 -1.56
N HIS A 223 -11.37 -16.13 -2.76
CA HIS A 223 -12.58 -16.77 -3.28
C HIS A 223 -12.97 -18.05 -2.53
N SER A 224 -11.98 -18.72 -1.93
CA SER A 224 -12.20 -19.92 -1.12
C SER A 224 -12.96 -19.62 0.19
N ASP A 225 -13.00 -18.37 0.64
CA ASP A 225 -13.74 -17.95 1.82
C ASP A 225 -14.54 -16.64 1.60
N PRO A 226 -15.76 -16.74 1.02
CA PRO A 226 -16.64 -15.59 0.83
C PRO A 226 -17.13 -14.92 2.11
N SER A 227 -16.94 -15.53 3.30
CA SER A 227 -17.24 -14.87 4.57
C SER A 227 -16.29 -13.70 4.86
N GLY A 228 -15.11 -13.74 4.25
CA GLY A 228 -14.02 -12.78 4.45
C GLY A 228 -13.20 -13.00 5.72
N ASP A 229 -13.42 -14.08 6.46
CA ASP A 229 -12.73 -14.35 7.73
C ASP A 229 -11.24 -14.65 7.53
N ALA A 230 -10.88 -15.45 6.53
CA ALA A 230 -9.49 -15.78 6.22
C ALA A 230 -8.67 -14.54 5.84
N LEU A 231 -9.22 -13.70 4.96
CA LEU A 231 -8.56 -12.46 4.55
C LEU A 231 -8.53 -11.45 5.72
N GLN A 232 -9.60 -11.34 6.50
CA GLN A 232 -9.61 -10.48 7.69
C GLN A 232 -8.54 -10.89 8.70
N ALA A 233 -8.39 -12.19 9.01
CA ALA A 233 -7.37 -12.66 9.93
C ALA A 233 -5.94 -12.32 9.43
N TRP A 234 -5.71 -12.42 8.12
CA TRP A 234 -4.46 -11.99 7.51
C TRP A 234 -4.25 -10.46 7.62
N ILE A 235 -5.30 -9.66 7.42
CA ILE A 235 -5.30 -8.20 7.57
C ILE A 235 -5.16 -7.76 9.05
N GLU A 236 -5.47 -8.61 10.02
CA GLU A 236 -5.17 -8.33 11.44
C GLU A 236 -3.71 -8.67 11.78
N GLU A 237 -3.12 -9.65 11.09
CA GLU A 237 -1.75 -10.12 11.33
C GLU A 237 -0.68 -9.26 10.63
N MET A 238 -0.85 -8.97 9.34
CA MET A 238 0.22 -8.36 8.52
C MET A 238 0.50 -6.89 8.84
N PRO A 239 -0.51 -6.02 9.05
CA PRO A 239 -0.29 -4.67 9.53
C PRO A 239 0.48 -4.60 10.84
N SER A 240 0.15 -5.46 11.80
CA SER A 240 0.89 -5.51 13.07
C SER A 240 2.36 -5.86 12.84
N TYR A 241 2.66 -6.76 11.91
CA TYR A 241 4.04 -7.13 11.57
C TYR A 241 4.77 -5.99 10.84
N VAL A 242 4.15 -5.39 9.82
CA VAL A 242 4.70 -4.22 9.10
C VAL A 242 5.01 -3.08 10.07
N LYS A 243 4.04 -2.70 10.92
CA LYS A 243 4.18 -1.61 11.90
C LYS A 243 5.20 -1.90 13.00
N SER A 244 5.50 -3.18 13.27
CA SER A 244 6.58 -3.54 14.20
C SER A 244 7.97 -3.26 13.62
N ILE A 245 8.10 -3.20 12.29
CA ILE A 245 9.34 -2.89 11.58
C ILE A 245 9.40 -1.40 11.26
N ASP A 246 8.30 -0.85 10.77
CA ASP A 246 8.14 0.54 10.34
C ASP A 246 6.88 1.16 10.96
N PRO A 247 7.01 1.84 12.12
CA PRO A 247 5.89 2.51 12.76
C PRO A 247 5.60 3.91 12.17
N VAL A 248 6.37 4.35 11.17
CA VAL A 248 6.38 5.73 10.66
C VAL A 248 5.53 5.86 9.41
N HIS A 249 5.79 5.06 8.38
CA HIS A 249 5.08 5.18 7.10
C HIS A 249 3.62 4.73 7.22
N LEU A 250 2.75 5.36 6.42
CA LEU A 250 1.36 4.96 6.33
C LEU A 250 1.25 3.54 5.77
N LEU A 251 0.19 2.83 6.12
CA LEU A 251 -0.08 1.49 5.60
C LEU A 251 -1.51 1.39 5.08
N GLU A 252 -1.65 0.72 3.96
CA GLU A 252 -2.93 0.45 3.30
C GLU A 252 -2.98 -1.00 2.82
N ILE A 253 -4.18 -1.47 2.44
CA ILE A 253 -4.40 -2.89 2.15
C ILE A 253 -4.19 -3.18 0.66
N GLY A 254 -4.68 -2.31 -0.22
CA GLY A 254 -4.73 -2.48 -1.68
C GLY A 254 -6.02 -3.10 -2.20
N VAL A 255 -7.13 -3.03 -1.45
CA VAL A 255 -8.41 -3.62 -1.88
C VAL A 255 -9.07 -2.82 -2.99
N GLU A 256 -9.85 -3.51 -3.82
CA GLU A 256 -10.65 -2.88 -4.87
C GLU A 256 -11.84 -2.06 -4.33
N GLY A 257 -12.23 -2.30 -3.08
CA GLY A 257 -13.26 -1.52 -2.39
C GLY A 257 -14.61 -2.23 -2.20
N PHE A 258 -14.69 -3.54 -2.47
CA PHE A 258 -15.96 -4.26 -2.38
C PHE A 258 -16.46 -4.43 -0.94
N TYR A 259 -17.76 -4.22 -0.76
CA TYR A 259 -18.46 -4.49 0.49
C TYR A 259 -18.71 -5.99 0.64
N GLY A 260 -18.68 -6.46 1.88
CA GLY A 260 -18.85 -7.86 2.25
C GLY A 260 -20.00 -8.09 3.25
N PRO A 261 -20.09 -9.31 3.80
CA PRO A 261 -21.21 -9.73 4.65
C PRO A 261 -21.38 -8.93 5.95
N SER A 262 -20.37 -8.18 6.42
CA SER A 262 -20.52 -7.34 7.63
C SER A 262 -21.33 -6.07 7.40
N THR A 263 -21.57 -5.69 6.14
CA THR A 263 -22.37 -4.53 5.74
C THR A 263 -23.32 -4.93 4.61
N PRO A 264 -24.28 -5.84 4.87
CA PRO A 264 -25.17 -6.39 3.84
C PRO A 264 -25.99 -5.31 3.14
N GLU A 265 -26.30 -4.21 3.84
CA GLU A 265 -27.00 -3.06 3.30
C GLU A 265 -26.22 -2.32 2.21
N LEU A 266 -24.90 -2.50 2.11
CA LEU A 266 -24.05 -1.87 1.10
C LEU A 266 -23.66 -2.81 -0.06
N LEU A 267 -24.04 -4.08 -0.01
CA LEU A 267 -23.73 -5.05 -1.08
C LEU A 267 -24.26 -4.63 -2.45
N HIS A 268 -25.38 -3.88 -2.48
CA HIS A 268 -25.97 -3.37 -3.71
C HIS A 268 -25.16 -2.24 -4.38
N VAL A 269 -24.15 -1.68 -3.68
CA VAL A 269 -23.25 -0.64 -4.21
C VAL A 269 -22.07 -1.27 -4.96
N ASN A 270 -21.77 -2.55 -4.73
CA ASN A 270 -20.79 -3.28 -5.53
C ASN A 270 -21.22 -3.31 -7.01
N PRO A 271 -20.27 -3.37 -7.96
CA PRO A 271 -20.60 -3.32 -9.39
C PRO A 271 -21.41 -4.53 -9.85
N ASP A 272 -21.25 -5.68 -9.19
CA ASP A 272 -22.01 -6.89 -9.43
C ASP A 272 -22.12 -7.76 -8.16
N ALA A 273 -22.94 -8.80 -8.23
CA ALA A 273 -23.09 -9.76 -7.14
C ALA A 273 -21.81 -10.58 -6.88
N TYR A 274 -20.98 -10.80 -7.90
CA TYR A 274 -19.75 -11.56 -7.79
C TYR A 274 -18.73 -10.85 -6.89
N SER A 275 -18.64 -9.53 -7.00
CA SER A 275 -17.75 -8.66 -6.22
C SER A 275 -18.01 -8.77 -4.71
N GLY A 276 -19.26 -9.02 -4.31
CA GLY A 276 -19.61 -9.30 -2.91
C GLY A 276 -19.21 -10.69 -2.39
N THR A 277 -18.62 -11.55 -3.24
CA THR A 277 -18.25 -12.93 -2.90
C THR A 277 -16.75 -13.20 -2.99
N VAL A 278 -15.93 -12.17 -3.22
CA VAL A 278 -14.49 -12.34 -3.41
C VAL A 278 -13.69 -12.38 -2.11
N GLY A 279 -14.35 -12.46 -0.96
CA GLY A 279 -13.73 -12.57 0.36
C GLY A 279 -13.18 -11.26 0.95
N THR A 280 -13.40 -10.13 0.29
CA THR A 280 -13.13 -8.79 0.84
C THR A 280 -14.36 -8.23 1.56
N ASP A 281 -14.12 -7.37 2.53
CA ASP A 281 -15.17 -6.65 3.26
C ASP A 281 -14.66 -5.26 3.64
N PHE A 282 -14.91 -4.28 2.77
CA PHE A 282 -14.28 -2.96 2.82
C PHE A 282 -14.33 -2.29 4.19
N ILE A 283 -15.49 -2.27 4.86
CA ILE A 283 -15.62 -1.61 6.17
C ILE A 283 -14.89 -2.41 7.25
N ARG A 284 -15.03 -3.74 7.26
CA ARG A 284 -14.38 -4.60 8.25
C ARG A 284 -12.87 -4.58 8.12
N ASN A 285 -12.35 -4.70 6.89
CA ASN A 285 -10.93 -4.70 6.58
C ASN A 285 -10.26 -3.40 7.06
N HIS A 286 -10.84 -2.23 6.76
CA HIS A 286 -10.28 -0.94 7.17
C HIS A 286 -10.53 -0.57 8.65
N ARG A 287 -11.24 -1.39 9.41
CA ARG A 287 -11.33 -1.24 10.87
C ARG A 287 -10.13 -1.84 11.59
N ALA A 288 -9.37 -2.73 10.95
CA ALA A 288 -8.17 -3.36 11.51
C ALA A 288 -7.17 -2.31 12.02
N LEU A 289 -6.44 -2.67 13.09
CA LEU A 289 -5.39 -1.83 13.65
C LEU A 289 -4.18 -1.81 12.71
N GLY A 290 -3.50 -0.66 12.63
CA GLY A 290 -2.34 -0.47 11.77
C GLY A 290 -2.66 -0.08 10.32
N ILE A 291 -3.93 -0.09 9.89
CA ILE A 291 -4.36 0.44 8.59
C ILE A 291 -4.67 1.93 8.69
N ASP A 292 -3.96 2.74 7.91
CA ASP A 292 -4.04 4.19 7.91
C ASP A 292 -4.87 4.73 6.75
N LEU A 293 -4.73 4.17 5.56
CA LEU A 293 -5.46 4.60 4.36
C LEU A 293 -6.47 3.53 3.94
N ALA A 294 -7.56 3.99 3.36
CA ALA A 294 -8.47 3.18 2.58
C ALA A 294 -8.29 3.47 1.09
N SER A 295 -8.25 2.43 0.28
CA SER A 295 -8.13 2.51 -1.17
C SER A 295 -9.34 1.83 -1.83
N ILE A 296 -9.74 2.37 -2.98
CA ILE A 296 -10.72 1.75 -3.88
C ILE A 296 -10.16 1.79 -5.29
N HIS A 297 -10.52 0.79 -6.09
CA HIS A 297 -10.22 0.73 -7.51
C HIS A 297 -11.53 0.88 -8.27
N ILE A 298 -11.52 1.45 -9.48
CA ILE A 298 -12.72 1.59 -10.30
C ILE A 298 -12.41 1.26 -11.76
N TYR A 299 -12.88 0.10 -12.20
CA TYR A 299 -12.77 -0.36 -13.59
C TYR A 299 -14.16 -0.56 -14.19
N SER A 300 -14.90 0.54 -14.43
CA SER A 300 -16.29 0.50 -14.94
C SER A 300 -16.42 -0.37 -16.19
N ASP A 301 -15.47 -0.25 -17.11
CA ASP A 301 -15.52 -0.91 -18.42
C ASP A 301 -15.26 -2.43 -18.33
N THR A 302 -14.67 -2.88 -17.22
CA THR A 302 -14.41 -4.30 -16.95
C THR A 302 -15.47 -4.93 -16.07
N TRP A 303 -15.97 -4.18 -15.07
CA TRP A 303 -16.88 -4.71 -14.06
C TRP A 303 -18.34 -4.65 -14.49
N LEU A 304 -18.73 -3.63 -15.27
CA LEU A 304 -20.11 -3.50 -15.70
C LEU A 304 -20.33 -4.32 -16.98
N PRO A 305 -21.46 -5.06 -17.08
CA PRO A 305 -21.77 -5.79 -18.30
C PRO A 305 -21.89 -4.82 -19.47
N HIS A 306 -21.35 -5.19 -20.63
CA HIS A 306 -21.44 -4.42 -21.89
C HIS A 306 -22.89 -4.09 -22.33
N SER A 307 -23.91 -4.69 -21.70
CA SER A 307 -25.32 -4.36 -21.93
C SER A 307 -25.78 -3.06 -21.26
N VAL A 308 -24.93 -2.39 -20.47
CA VAL A 308 -25.16 -1.00 -20.02
C VAL A 308 -24.61 -0.03 -21.08
N GLU A 309 -24.93 -0.27 -22.35
CA GLU A 309 -24.74 0.70 -23.42
C GLU A 309 -25.94 1.68 -23.41
N ASP A 310 -25.64 2.98 -23.55
CA ASP A 310 -26.57 4.09 -23.83
C ASP A 310 -27.28 4.82 -22.68
N ASN A 311 -26.58 5.12 -21.58
CA ASN A 311 -26.93 6.29 -20.74
C ASN A 311 -25.71 7.20 -20.48
N HIS A 312 -24.81 7.32 -21.45
CA HIS A 312 -23.71 8.28 -21.34
C HIS A 312 -24.25 9.72 -21.41
N LEU A 313 -23.79 10.56 -20.47
CA LEU A 313 -23.96 12.01 -20.50
C LEU A 313 -23.50 12.53 -21.86
N GLN A 314 -24.43 13.12 -22.63
CA GLN A 314 -24.09 13.92 -23.80
C GLN A 314 -23.39 15.19 -23.30
N PHE A 315 -22.10 15.33 -23.61
CA PHE A 315 -21.35 16.57 -23.43
C PHE A 315 -21.53 17.51 -24.61
#